data_AF-A0A838P5R6-F1
#
_entry.id   AF-A0A838P5R6-F1
#
_cell.length_a   1.000
_cell.length_b   1.000
_cell.length_c   1.000
_cell.angle_alpha   90.00
_cell.angle_beta   90.00
_cell.angle_gamma   90.00
#
_symmetry.space_group_name_H-M   'P 1'
#
loop_
_entity.id
_entity.type
_entity.pdbx_description
1 polymer ?
#
loop_
_entity_poly.entity_id
_entity_poly.type
_entity_poly.pdbx_seq_one_letter_code
_entity_poly.pdbx_strand_id
1 'polypeptide(L)'
;MIDSESARPPYRAALAVAALVLLGYLLTLAPTVTFWDAGELIAVAKTLGIPHPPGTPLFVLVAHVWAAAVPIGEYAFRTNLLSALFSAAGAGFFFLVAHESLRGLAVG
;
A
#
# COMPACT_ATOMS: atom_id res chain seq x y z
N MET A 1 32.13 -24.03 -4.52
CA MET A 1 31.87 -23.10 -3.40
C MET A 1 30.68 -22.27 -3.86
N ILE A 2 29.46 -22.68 -3.47
CA ILE A 2 28.24 -21.92 -3.80
C ILE A 2 28.25 -20.73 -2.85
N ASP A 3 28.29 -19.51 -3.36
CA ASP A 3 28.28 -18.31 -2.54
C ASP A 3 26.99 -18.28 -1.72
N SER A 4 27.17 -18.41 -0.39
CA SER A 4 26.11 -18.38 0.61
C SER A 4 25.41 -17.01 0.72
N GLU A 5 25.88 -16.02 -0.04
CA GLU A 5 25.22 -14.73 -0.22
C GLU A 5 23.90 -14.85 -1.00
N SER A 6 23.74 -15.85 -1.88
CA SER A 6 22.57 -15.99 -2.76
C SER A 6 21.33 -16.63 -2.10
N ALA A 7 21.39 -16.99 -0.82
CA ALA A 7 20.27 -17.63 -0.11
C ALA A 7 19.22 -16.62 0.42
N ARG A 8 19.59 -15.35 0.60
CA ARG A 8 18.72 -14.37 1.25
C ARG A 8 17.78 -13.70 0.25
N PRO A 9 16.47 -13.56 0.55
CA PRO A 9 15.59 -12.77 -0.28
C PRO A 9 16.12 -11.33 -0.42
N PRO A 10 15.98 -10.69 -1.59
CA PRO A 10 16.55 -9.39 -1.88
C PRO A 10 15.75 -8.24 -1.25
N TYR A 11 15.67 -8.20 0.08
CA TYR A 11 14.87 -7.22 0.83
C TYR A 11 15.28 -5.76 0.56
N ARG A 12 16.57 -5.50 0.30
CA ARG A 12 17.05 -4.15 -0.05
C ARG A 12 16.47 -3.66 -1.37
N ALA A 13 16.42 -4.55 -2.38
CA ALA A 13 15.81 -4.23 -3.66
C ALA A 13 14.28 -4.07 -3.52
N ALA A 14 13.63 -4.93 -2.74
CA ALA A 14 12.20 -4.80 -2.43
C ALA A 14 11.86 -3.46 -1.77
N LEU A 15 12.69 -3.03 -0.80
CA LEU A 15 12.53 -1.74 -0.14
C LEU A 15 12.76 -0.58 -1.12
N ALA A 16 13.75 -0.69 -2.01
CA ALA A 16 13.99 0.31 -3.05
C ALA A 16 12.79 0.43 -4.02
N VAL A 17 12.21 -0.70 -4.44
CA VAL A 17 10.99 -0.74 -5.26
C VAL A 17 9.83 -0.06 -4.53
N ALA A 18 9.57 -0.43 -3.27
CA ALA A 18 8.51 0.19 -2.48
C ALA A 18 8.72 1.70 -2.31
N ALA A 19 9.95 2.15 -2.03
CA ALA A 19 10.28 3.56 -1.89
C ALA A 19 10.09 4.35 -3.19
N LEU A 20 10.49 3.79 -4.33
CA LEU A 20 10.32 4.41 -5.64
C LEU A 20 8.83 4.55 -6.01
N VAL A 21 8.05 3.50 -5.77
CA VAL A 21 6.60 3.52 -6.01
C VAL A 21 5.90 4.49 -5.06
N LEU A 22 6.29 4.53 -3.79
CA LEU A 22 5.78 5.51 -2.82
C LEU A 22 6.08 6.94 -3.27
N LEU A 23 7.31 7.22 -3.71
CA LEU A 23 7.66 8.54 -4.24
C LEU A 23 6.76 8.92 -5.42
N GLY A 24 6.52 7.99 -6.35
CA GLY A 24 5.57 8.19 -7.45
C GLY A 24 4.18 8.57 -6.93
N TYR A 25 3.63 7.80 -5.99
CA TYR A 25 2.33 8.11 -5.39
C TYR A 25 2.29 9.43 -4.64
N LEU A 26 3.36 9.82 -3.92
CA LEU A 26 3.43 11.08 -3.20
C LEU A 26 3.43 12.28 -4.16
N LEU A 27 4.14 12.17 -5.29
CA LEU A 27 4.17 13.21 -6.32
C LEU A 27 2.84 13.37 -7.05
N THR A 28 2.05 12.30 -7.14
CA THR A 28 0.74 12.28 -7.82
C THR A 28 -0.44 12.16 -6.86
N LEU A 29 -0.22 12.41 -5.55
CA LEU A 29 -1.24 12.14 -4.54
C LEU A 29 -2.42 13.09 -4.71
N ALA A 30 -3.64 12.54 -4.78
CA ALA A 30 -4.83 13.37 -4.83
C ALA A 30 -5.01 14.11 -3.48
N PRO A 31 -5.13 15.45 -3.48
CA PRO A 31 -5.26 16.21 -2.23
C PRO A 31 -6.65 16.05 -1.58
N THR A 32 -7.64 15.64 -2.36
CA THR A 32 -9.05 15.56 -1.97
C THR A 32 -9.69 14.26 -2.51
N VAL A 33 -11.01 14.16 -2.38
CA VAL A 33 -11.80 13.02 -2.88
C VAL A 33 -11.69 12.91 -4.40
N THR A 34 -11.45 11.69 -4.89
CA THR A 34 -11.46 11.37 -6.32
C THR A 34 -12.74 10.65 -6.72
N PHE A 35 -12.90 10.42 -8.03
CA PHE A 35 -14.05 9.70 -8.56
C PHE A 35 -14.11 8.25 -8.07
N TRP A 36 -15.28 7.65 -8.23
CA TRP A 36 -15.57 6.24 -7.93
C TRP A 36 -15.58 5.94 -6.41
N ASP A 37 -14.98 4.83 -5.99
CA ASP A 37 -15.09 4.31 -4.61
C ASP A 37 -14.38 5.16 -3.56
N ALA A 38 -13.45 6.04 -3.96
CA ALA A 38 -12.64 6.81 -3.02
C ALA A 38 -13.50 7.68 -2.10
N GLY A 39 -14.52 8.35 -2.65
CA GLY A 39 -15.44 9.18 -1.85
C GLY A 39 -16.25 8.37 -0.84
N GLU A 40 -16.77 7.23 -1.26
CA GLU A 40 -17.50 6.31 -0.37
C GLU A 40 -16.58 5.82 0.75
N LEU A 41 -15.40 5.29 0.40
CA LEU A 41 -14.43 4.74 1.35
C LEU A 41 -13.91 5.78 2.35
N ILE A 42 -13.65 7.01 1.90
CA ILE A 42 -13.26 8.11 2.78
C ILE A 42 -14.40 8.49 3.72
N ALA A 43 -15.63 8.56 3.22
CA ALA A 43 -16.80 8.89 4.03
C ALA A 43 -17.08 7.81 5.08
N VAL A 44 -17.09 6.54 4.69
CA VAL A 44 -17.34 5.43 5.63
C VAL A 44 -16.18 5.23 6.61
N ALA A 45 -14.93 5.49 6.21
CA ALA A 45 -13.80 5.54 7.14
C ALA A 45 -14.01 6.63 8.21
N LYS A 46 -14.45 7.83 7.80
CA LYS A 46 -14.66 8.95 8.74
C LYS A 46 -15.80 8.69 9.72
N THR A 47 -16.88 8.06 9.27
CA THR A 47 -18.09 7.83 10.08
C THR A 47 -18.16 6.43 10.70
N LEU A 48 -17.17 5.56 10.44
CA LEU A 48 -17.22 4.14 10.78
C LEU A 48 -18.44 3.42 10.19
N GLY A 49 -18.83 3.84 8.98
CA GLY A 49 -19.91 3.24 8.21
C GLY A 49 -19.51 1.92 7.53
N ILE A 50 -20.48 1.31 6.85
CA ILE A 50 -20.29 0.11 6.05
C ILE A 50 -20.46 0.52 4.59
N PRO A 51 -19.45 0.31 3.72
CA PRO A 51 -19.63 0.54 2.28
C PRO A 51 -20.57 -0.53 1.69
N HIS A 52 -20.89 -0.42 0.41
CA HIS A 52 -21.74 -1.37 -0.28
C HIS A 52 -21.38 -2.87 0.03
N PRO A 53 -22.36 -3.78 0.14
CA PRO A 53 -22.12 -5.17 0.53
C PRO A 53 -21.07 -5.85 -0.36
N PRO A 54 -20.10 -6.62 0.19
CA PRO A 54 -19.98 -7.20 1.54
C PRO A 54 -19.32 -6.29 2.61
N GLY A 55 -19.06 -5.01 2.29
CA GLY A 55 -18.33 -4.08 3.14
C GLY A 55 -16.80 -4.24 3.09
N THR A 56 -16.07 -3.32 3.72
CA THR A 56 -14.60 -3.36 3.86
C THR A 56 -14.15 -3.01 5.29
N PRO A 57 -14.56 -3.78 6.31
CA PRO A 57 -14.45 -3.38 7.72
C PRO A 57 -13.00 -3.16 8.17
N LEU A 58 -12.06 -4.01 7.71
CA LEU A 58 -10.65 -3.84 8.05
C LEU A 58 -10.10 -2.50 7.53
N PHE A 59 -10.37 -2.17 6.27
CA PHE A 59 -9.93 -0.91 5.69
C PHE A 59 -10.54 0.29 6.43
N VAL A 60 -11.85 0.24 6.72
CA VAL A 60 -12.56 1.32 7.45
C VAL A 60 -11.91 1.57 8.82
N LEU A 61 -11.64 0.52 9.60
CA LEU A 61 -11.03 0.65 10.92
C LEU A 61 -9.60 1.19 10.85
N VAL A 62 -8.76 0.64 9.95
CA VAL A 62 -7.38 1.11 9.80
C VAL A 62 -7.34 2.55 9.30
N ALA A 63 -8.15 2.90 8.30
CA ALA A 63 -8.23 4.26 7.78
C ALA A 63 -8.71 5.27 8.83
N HIS A 64 -9.67 4.87 9.68
CA HIS A 64 -10.15 5.71 10.77
C HIS A 64 -9.05 5.99 11.80
N VAL A 65 -8.38 4.96 12.29
CA VAL A 65 -7.29 5.10 13.26
C VAL A 65 -6.11 5.86 12.67
N TRP A 66 -5.74 5.56 11.42
CA TRP A 66 -4.68 6.27 10.70
C TRP A 66 -4.98 7.78 10.58
N ALA A 67 -6.17 8.14 10.12
CA ALA A 67 -6.55 9.53 9.92
C ALA A 67 -6.65 10.31 11.24
N ALA A 68 -6.92 9.63 12.36
CA ALA A 68 -6.85 10.21 13.71
C ALA A 68 -5.40 10.38 14.20
N ALA A 69 -4.50 9.44 13.88
CA ALA A 69 -3.11 9.45 14.33
C ALA A 69 -2.18 10.38 13.50
N VAL A 70 -2.51 10.65 12.23
CA VAL A 70 -1.69 11.48 11.33
C VAL A 70 -2.31 12.88 11.20
N PRO A 71 -1.81 13.91 11.89
CA PRO A 71 -2.42 15.24 11.91
C PRO A 71 -1.98 16.13 10.75
N ILE A 72 -1.93 15.60 9.53
CA ILE A 72 -1.44 16.31 8.33
C ILE A 72 -2.55 16.40 7.30
N GLY A 73 -2.83 17.61 6.81
CA GLY A 73 -3.83 17.84 5.77
C GLY A 73 -5.26 17.44 6.18
N GLU A 74 -6.15 17.40 5.20
CA GLU A 74 -7.55 16.99 5.37
C GLU A 74 -7.71 15.48 5.54
N TYR A 75 -8.87 15.04 6.04
CA TYR A 75 -9.15 13.61 6.24
C TYR A 75 -8.97 12.80 4.94
N ALA A 76 -9.47 13.33 3.81
CA ALA A 76 -9.31 12.71 2.49
C ALA A 76 -7.82 12.53 2.11
N PHE A 77 -6.99 13.54 2.35
CA PHE A 77 -5.55 13.47 2.10
C PHE A 77 -4.89 12.35 2.92
N ARG A 78 -5.23 12.25 4.21
CA ARG A 78 -4.69 11.22 5.11
C ARG A 78 -5.08 9.82 4.64
N THR A 79 -6.32 9.62 4.23
CA THR A 79 -6.79 8.35 3.68
C THR A 79 -6.11 8.01 2.35
N ASN A 80 -5.94 8.98 1.45
CA ASN A 80 -5.20 8.78 0.19
C ASN A 80 -3.73 8.41 0.46
N LEU A 81 -3.10 9.05 1.46
CA LEU A 81 -1.74 8.74 1.88
C LEU A 81 -1.62 7.31 2.43
N LEU A 82 -2.59 6.83 3.19
CA LEU A 82 -2.64 5.44 3.65
C LEU A 82 -2.68 4.47 2.47
N SER A 83 -3.56 4.73 1.50
CA SER A 83 -3.67 3.92 0.29
C SER A 83 -2.34 3.89 -0.48
N ALA A 84 -1.68 5.04 -0.64
CA ALA A 84 -0.35 5.12 -1.27
C ALA A 84 0.70 4.27 -0.55
N LEU A 85 0.73 4.29 0.79
CA LEU A 85 1.66 3.47 1.58
C LEU A 85 1.41 1.96 1.39
N PHE A 86 0.16 1.52 1.43
CA PHE A 86 -0.16 0.11 1.22
C PHE A 86 0.10 -0.34 -0.22
N SER A 87 -0.22 0.48 -1.22
CA SER A 87 0.09 0.17 -2.62
C SER A 87 1.60 0.06 -2.86
N ALA A 88 2.40 0.96 -2.27
CA ALA A 88 3.86 0.90 -2.35
C ALA A 88 4.45 -0.33 -1.63
N ALA A 89 3.96 -0.66 -0.43
CA ALA A 89 4.34 -1.88 0.26
C ALA A 89 3.99 -3.15 -0.55
N GLY A 90 2.79 -3.16 -1.14
CA GLY A 90 2.33 -4.22 -2.04
C GLY A 90 3.27 -4.42 -3.23
N ALA A 91 3.78 -3.34 -3.84
CA ALA A 91 4.75 -3.42 -4.92
C ALA A 91 6.08 -4.07 -4.47
N GLY A 92 6.57 -3.75 -3.26
CA GLY A 92 7.74 -4.40 -2.68
C GLY A 92 7.54 -5.89 -2.42
N PHE A 93 6.37 -6.29 -1.89
CA PHE A 93 6.02 -7.71 -1.70
C PHE A 93 5.87 -8.44 -3.03
N PHE A 94 5.24 -7.80 -4.01
CA PHE A 94 5.10 -8.36 -5.36
C PHE A 94 6.47 -8.61 -5.99
N PHE A 95 7.42 -7.69 -5.84
CA PHE A 95 8.80 -7.90 -6.29
C PHE A 95 9.43 -9.14 -5.65
N LEU A 96 9.26 -9.36 -4.34
CA LEU A 96 9.79 -10.55 -3.67
C LEU A 96 9.16 -11.84 -4.21
N VAL A 97 7.84 -11.87 -4.40
CA VAL A 97 7.12 -13.02 -4.95
C VAL A 97 7.57 -13.30 -6.38
N ALA A 98 7.68 -12.26 -7.22
CA ALA A 98 8.14 -12.39 -8.60
C ALA A 98 9.58 -12.90 -8.66
N HIS A 99 10.48 -12.34 -7.85
CA HIS A 99 11.87 -12.76 -7.78
C HIS A 99 11.98 -14.24 -7.38
N GLU A 100 11.24 -14.69 -6.37
CA GLU A 100 11.29 -16.10 -5.94
C GLU A 100 10.69 -17.04 -6.98
N SER A 101 9.60 -16.64 -7.63
CA SER A 101 8.98 -17.42 -8.70
C SER A 101 9.94 -17.61 -9.88
N LEU A 102 10.64 -16.56 -10.30
CA LEU A 102 11.61 -16.62 -11.41
C LEU A 102 12.86 -17.43 -11.04
N ARG A 103 13.31 -17.39 -9.78
CA ARG A 103 14.39 -18.26 -9.30
C ARG A 103 14.01 -19.73 -9.34
N GLY A 104 12.79 -20.06 -8.92
CA GLY A 104 12.28 -21.43 -8.99
C GLY A 104 12.28 -21.98 -10.42
N LEU A 105 11.94 -21.15 -11.40
CA LEU A 105 11.96 -21.52 -12.82
C LEU A 105 13.37 -21.65 -13.42
N ALA A 106 14.36 -20.93 -12.88
CA ALA A 106 15.74 -20.98 -13.39
C ALA A 106 16.56 -22.15 -12.83
N VAL A 107 16.09 -22.79 -11.76
CA VAL A 107 16.79 -23.88 -11.05
C VAL A 107 16.16 -25.25 -11.32
N GLY A 108 14.92 -25.31 -11.84
CA GLY A 108 14.26 -26.54 -12.28
C GLY A 108 14.51 -26.85 -13.74
#